data_AF-A0AAD9NFK3-F1
#
_entry.id   AF-A0AAD9NFK3-F1
#
_cell.length_a   1.000
_cell.length_b   1.000
_cell.length_c   1.000
_cell.angle_alpha   90.00
_cell.angle_beta   90.00
_cell.angle_gamma   90.00
#
_symmetry.space_group_name_H-M   'P 1'
#
loop_
_entity.id
_entity.type
_entity.pdbx_description
1 polymer ?
#
loop_
_entity_poly.entity_id
_entity_poly.type
_entity_poly.pdbx_seq_one_letter_code
_entity_poly.pdbx_strand_id
1 'polypeptide(L)'
;MNLGLCDLASSNCELFSVYGDNFIDSVDLKCHYKEAQVTGLPPPSREDSFKADADFFTDDQVICKLTGYTVAPYRVWVRNKETDSSNSQLYLPYHSACHICTINGDVGTCTQVLNKGCFINTVCYEKATKNPSDECQVCDPAKNRDKWTQSQGTLNQNTR
;
A
#
# COMPACT_ATOMS: atom_id res chain seq x y z
N MET A 1 -4.50 -17.26 7.87
CA MET A 1 -3.59 -16.83 6.79
C MET A 1 -3.82 -15.35 6.55
N ASN A 2 -2.77 -14.54 6.45
CA ASN A 2 -2.92 -13.14 6.04
C ASN A 2 -3.25 -13.13 4.55
N LEU A 3 -4.49 -12.80 4.21
CA LEU A 3 -5.10 -12.84 2.87
C LEU A 3 -4.57 -11.72 1.94
N GLY A 4 -3.26 -11.43 1.97
CA GLY A 4 -2.66 -10.32 1.22
C GLY A 4 -2.69 -8.96 1.92
N LEU A 5 -3.10 -8.88 3.20
CA LEU A 5 -2.95 -7.67 4.02
C LEU A 5 -1.51 -7.49 4.49
N CYS A 6 -0.96 -6.28 4.37
CA CYS A 6 0.35 -5.94 4.93
C CYS A 6 0.33 -4.55 5.58
N ASP A 7 0.68 -4.47 6.87
CA ASP A 7 0.80 -3.19 7.59
C ASP A 7 2.25 -2.70 7.59
N LEU A 8 2.50 -1.62 6.85
CA LEU A 8 3.78 -0.94 6.70
C LEU A 8 4.36 -0.43 8.02
N ALA A 9 3.51 -0.21 9.04
CA ALA A 9 3.98 0.20 10.36
C ALA A 9 4.69 -0.95 11.10
N SER A 10 4.49 -2.20 10.67
CA SER A 10 4.91 -3.40 11.41
C SER A 10 5.73 -4.41 10.59
N SER A 11 5.76 -4.26 9.27
CA SER A 11 6.37 -5.26 8.38
C SER A 11 6.90 -4.63 7.10
N ASN A 12 7.88 -5.28 6.48
CA ASN A 12 8.28 -4.94 5.11
C ASN A 12 7.26 -5.53 4.12
N CYS A 13 6.56 -4.66 3.39
CA CYS A 13 5.53 -5.01 2.42
C CYS A 13 6.07 -5.14 0.97
N GLU A 14 7.38 -5.30 0.80
CA GLU A 14 8.01 -5.51 -0.51
C GLU A 14 7.91 -6.95 -1.00
N LEU A 15 7.68 -7.93 -0.10
CA LEU A 15 7.59 -9.35 -0.44
C LEU A 15 6.23 -9.90 -0.04
N PHE A 16 5.57 -10.61 -0.95
CA PHE A 16 4.37 -11.37 -0.64
C PHE A 16 4.26 -12.62 -1.50
N SER A 17 3.61 -13.64 -0.96
CA SER A 17 3.37 -14.89 -1.67
C SER A 17 2.09 -14.82 -2.49
N VAL A 18 2.18 -15.27 -3.73
CA VAL A 18 1.05 -15.54 -4.61
C VAL A 18 0.92 -17.04 -4.72
N TYR A 19 -0.29 -17.54 -4.44
CA TYR A 19 -0.61 -18.96 -4.53
C TYR A 19 -1.31 -19.29 -5.84
N GLY A 20 -1.08 -20.48 -6.37
CA GLY A 20 -1.69 -20.95 -7.60
C GLY A 20 -1.34 -22.42 -7.83
N ASP A 21 -1.33 -22.85 -9.08
CA ASP A 21 -0.98 -24.22 -9.45
C ASP A 21 -0.10 -24.23 -10.69
N ASN A 22 0.81 -25.20 -10.76
CA ASN A 22 1.69 -25.46 -11.91
C ASN A 22 2.61 -24.28 -12.28
N PHE A 23 3.08 -23.52 -11.30
CA PHE A 23 4.19 -22.60 -11.51
C PHE A 23 5.44 -23.37 -11.93
N ILE A 24 6.27 -22.75 -12.78
CA ILE A 24 7.51 -23.34 -13.27
C ILE A 24 8.63 -22.35 -12.99
N ASP A 25 9.75 -22.86 -12.48
CA ASP A 25 10.98 -22.10 -12.36
C ASP A 25 11.54 -21.78 -13.75
N SER A 26 11.40 -20.53 -14.17
CA SER A 26 11.84 -20.06 -15.48
C SER A 26 12.18 -18.57 -15.43
N VAL A 27 13.00 -18.11 -16.38
CA VAL A 27 13.33 -16.69 -16.53
C VAL A 27 12.13 -15.84 -16.96
N ASP A 28 11.11 -16.48 -17.54
CA ASP A 28 9.87 -15.86 -18.00
C ASP A 28 8.85 -15.71 -16.86
N LEU A 29 9.10 -16.34 -15.71
CA LEU A 29 8.28 -16.20 -14.52
C LEU A 29 8.31 -14.77 -14.01
N LYS A 30 7.17 -14.09 -14.10
CA LYS A 30 6.99 -12.71 -13.63
C LYS A 30 5.70 -12.56 -12.85
N CYS A 31 5.78 -11.71 -11.83
CA CYS A 31 4.59 -11.22 -11.15
C CYS A 31 4.07 -10.00 -11.89
N HIS A 32 2.76 -9.94 -12.05
CA HIS A 32 2.08 -8.86 -12.70
C HIS A 32 1.15 -8.17 -11.71
N TYR A 33 1.07 -6.85 -11.83
CA TYR A 33 0.34 -5.99 -10.91
C TYR A 33 -0.54 -5.04 -11.70
N LYS A 34 -1.74 -4.78 -11.16
CA LYS A 34 -2.59 -3.67 -11.57
C LYS A 34 -3.19 -3.05 -10.30
N GLU A 35 -3.23 -1.73 -10.21
CA GLU A 35 -3.85 -1.07 -9.06
C GLU A 35 -5.33 -1.50 -8.93
N ALA A 36 -5.75 -1.78 -7.71
CA ALA A 36 -7.08 -2.31 -7.41
C ALA A 36 -7.96 -1.25 -6.74
N GLN A 37 -9.25 -1.20 -7.11
CA GLN A 37 -10.21 -0.41 -6.35
C GLN A 37 -10.49 -1.08 -5.00
N VAL A 38 -10.34 -0.34 -3.90
CA VAL A 38 -10.66 -0.78 -2.53
C VAL A 38 -11.59 0.22 -1.88
N THR A 39 -12.66 -0.26 -1.24
CA THR A 39 -13.60 0.61 -0.54
C THR A 39 -12.90 1.35 0.60
N GLY A 40 -13.03 2.67 0.64
CA GLY A 40 -12.42 3.52 1.66
C GLY A 40 -10.99 3.98 1.37
N LEU A 41 -10.43 3.63 0.22
CA LEU A 41 -9.18 4.21 -0.31
C LEU A 41 -9.46 5.05 -1.57
N PRO A 42 -8.52 5.95 -1.96
CA PRO A 42 -8.61 6.64 -3.25
C PRO A 42 -8.69 5.67 -4.43
N PRO A 43 -9.25 6.12 -5.56
CA PRO A 43 -9.27 5.31 -6.77
C PRO A 43 -7.85 5.06 -7.30
N PRO A 44 -7.66 3.98 -8.09
CA PRO A 44 -6.45 3.74 -8.85
C PRO A 44 -6.00 4.99 -9.62
N SER A 45 -4.72 5.29 -9.49
CA SER A 45 -4.03 6.33 -10.25
C SER A 45 -3.38 5.77 -11.52
N ARG A 46 -3.12 4.46 -11.54
CA ARG A 46 -2.49 3.76 -12.66
C ARG A 46 -3.43 2.73 -13.28
N GLU A 47 -3.77 2.95 -14.55
CA GLU A 47 -4.62 2.02 -15.32
C GLU A 47 -3.84 0.81 -15.87
N ASP A 48 -2.59 1.03 -16.24
CA ASP A 48 -1.76 0.02 -16.88
C ASP A 48 -1.20 -0.99 -15.87
N SER A 49 -1.18 -2.25 -16.27
CA SER A 49 -0.48 -3.28 -15.53
C SER A 49 1.04 -3.14 -15.67
N PHE A 50 1.78 -3.62 -14.69
CA PHE A 50 3.24 -3.72 -14.75
C PHE A 50 3.74 -5.08 -14.28
N LYS A 51 4.99 -5.38 -14.62
CA LYS A 51 5.69 -6.61 -14.23
C LYS A 51 6.71 -6.28 -13.14
N ALA A 52 6.92 -7.24 -12.24
CA ALA A 52 8.03 -7.23 -11.31
C ALA A 52 8.66 -8.62 -11.23
N ASP A 53 9.81 -8.67 -10.57
CA ASP A 53 10.51 -9.93 -10.37
C ASP A 53 9.73 -10.87 -9.44
N ALA A 54 9.92 -12.14 -9.74
CA ALA A 54 9.31 -13.27 -9.06
C ALA A 54 10.41 -14.23 -8.67
N ASP A 55 10.36 -14.73 -7.44
CA ASP A 55 11.16 -15.86 -7.01
C ASP A 55 10.25 -17.08 -6.96
N PHE A 56 10.61 -18.10 -7.73
CA PHE A 56 9.96 -19.40 -7.66
C PHE A 56 10.21 -20.02 -6.27
N PHE A 57 9.16 -20.50 -5.62
CA PHE A 57 9.27 -21.19 -4.34
C PHE A 57 8.85 -22.66 -4.48
N THR A 58 7.64 -22.89 -4.98
CA THR A 58 7.07 -24.21 -5.29
C THR A 58 6.18 -24.10 -6.52
N ASP A 59 5.72 -25.23 -7.04
CA ASP A 59 4.75 -25.28 -8.14
C ASP A 59 3.38 -24.69 -7.77
N ASP A 60 3.10 -24.46 -6.49
CA ASP A 60 1.88 -23.80 -5.99
C ASP A 60 2.12 -22.43 -5.33
N GLN A 61 3.38 -21.97 -5.22
CA GLN A 61 3.73 -20.71 -4.57
C GLN A 61 4.86 -19.95 -5.27
N VAL A 62 4.66 -18.65 -5.46
CA VAL A 62 5.67 -17.71 -5.97
C VAL A 62 5.78 -16.52 -5.04
N ILE A 63 7.00 -16.03 -4.82
CA ILE A 63 7.26 -14.84 -4.02
C ILE A 63 7.44 -13.66 -4.97
N CYS A 64 6.54 -12.67 -4.88
CA CYS A 64 6.55 -11.49 -5.72
C CYS A 64 7.20 -10.30 -5.02
N LYS A 65 8.02 -9.55 -5.76
CA LYS A 65 8.75 -8.38 -5.27
C LYS A 65 8.09 -7.09 -5.72
N LEU A 66 7.76 -6.20 -4.78
CA LEU A 66 7.20 -4.87 -5.04
C LEU A 66 8.14 -3.79 -4.49
N THR A 67 9.08 -3.34 -5.33
CA THR A 67 10.09 -2.33 -4.94
C THR A 67 9.83 -0.99 -5.62
N GLY A 68 9.94 0.12 -4.88
CA GLY A 68 9.95 1.47 -5.46
C GLY A 68 8.60 2.00 -5.96
N TYR A 69 7.49 1.41 -5.52
CA TYR A 69 6.14 1.83 -5.87
C TYR A 69 5.39 2.42 -4.67
N THR A 70 4.37 3.23 -4.97
CA THR A 70 3.49 3.84 -3.98
C THR A 70 2.72 2.79 -3.18
N VAL A 71 2.32 3.14 -1.95
CA VAL A 71 1.44 2.31 -1.12
C VAL A 71 0.05 2.32 -1.74
N ALA A 72 -0.18 1.41 -2.68
CA ALA A 72 -1.46 1.23 -3.33
C ALA A 72 -1.94 -0.22 -3.20
N PRO A 73 -3.26 -0.46 -3.20
CA PRO A 73 -3.81 -1.79 -3.38
C PRO A 73 -3.54 -2.33 -4.79
N TYR A 74 -3.24 -3.62 -4.91
CA TYR A 74 -2.95 -4.27 -6.19
C TYR A 74 -3.73 -5.57 -6.38
N ARG A 75 -4.18 -5.82 -7.61
CA ARG A 75 -4.44 -7.17 -8.12
C ARG A 75 -3.11 -7.74 -8.61
N VAL A 76 -2.77 -8.93 -8.12
CA VAL A 76 -1.52 -9.59 -8.45
C VAL A 76 -1.79 -10.96 -9.06
N TRP A 77 -1.18 -11.24 -10.21
CA TRP A 77 -1.20 -12.57 -10.82
C TRP A 77 0.21 -12.94 -11.27
N VAL A 78 0.47 -14.23 -11.35
CA VAL A 78 1.74 -14.77 -11.84
C VAL A 78 1.54 -15.23 -13.26
N ARG A 79 2.55 -14.97 -14.08
CA ARG A 79 2.62 -15.44 -15.46
C ARG A 79 3.96 -16.09 -15.70
N ASN A 80 3.92 -17.31 -16.22
CA ASN A 80 5.11 -18.06 -16.61
C ASN A 80 5.36 -17.98 -18.14
N LYS A 81 4.29 -17.84 -18.94
CA LYS A 81 4.34 -17.62 -20.40
C LYS A 81 3.18 -16.72 -20.82
N GLU A 82 3.20 -16.14 -22.03
CA GLU A 82 2.17 -15.18 -22.47
C GLU A 82 0.71 -15.67 -22.34
N THR A 83 0.48 -16.98 -22.41
CA THR A 83 -0.85 -17.61 -22.35
C THR A 83 -1.26 -18.09 -20.96
N ASP A 84 -0.32 -18.23 -20.02
CA ASP A 84 -0.54 -18.98 -18.77
C ASP A 84 -0.49 -18.01 -17.59
N SER A 85 -1.66 -17.60 -17.11
CA SER A 85 -1.81 -16.67 -15.99
C SER A 85 -2.58 -17.32 -14.85
N SER A 86 -2.10 -17.13 -13.62
CA SER A 86 -2.87 -17.48 -12.43
C SER A 86 -4.12 -16.62 -12.30
N ASN A 87 -5.03 -17.01 -11.41
CA ASN A 87 -6.02 -16.07 -10.89
C ASN A 87 -5.32 -14.90 -10.19
N SER A 88 -5.96 -13.73 -10.22
CA SER A 88 -5.46 -12.57 -9.49
C SER A 88 -5.84 -12.63 -8.02
N GLN A 89 -4.94 -12.21 -7.14
CA GLN A 89 -5.17 -12.04 -5.71
C GLN A 89 -5.08 -10.58 -5.31
N LEU A 90 -5.87 -10.16 -4.33
CA LEU A 90 -5.72 -8.84 -3.71
C LEU A 90 -4.49 -8.80 -2.82
N TYR A 91 -3.59 -7.87 -3.10
CA TYR A 91 -2.53 -7.44 -2.19
C TYR A 91 -2.83 -6.02 -1.72
N LEU A 92 -2.88 -5.82 -0.40
CA LEU A 92 -3.30 -4.58 0.24
C LEU A 92 -2.26 -4.15 1.27
N PRO A 93 -1.19 -3.46 0.83
CA PRO A 93 -0.33 -2.72 1.73
C PRO A 93 -1.07 -1.49 2.26
N TYR A 94 -1.02 -1.28 3.56
CA TYR A 94 -1.61 -0.12 4.23
C TYR A 94 -0.75 0.29 5.43
N HIS A 95 -1.05 1.43 6.04
CA HIS A 95 -0.37 1.88 7.26
C HIS A 95 -1.40 2.06 8.38
N SER A 96 -1.21 1.37 9.50
CA SER A 96 -2.19 1.34 10.61
C SER A 96 -2.38 2.67 11.35
N ALA A 97 -1.50 3.65 11.15
CA ALA A 97 -1.73 5.02 11.61
C ALA A 97 -2.85 5.74 10.83
N CYS A 98 -3.10 5.36 9.57
CA CYS A 98 -4.10 6.02 8.73
C CYS A 98 -5.33 5.15 8.48
N HIS A 99 -5.16 3.82 8.36
CA HIS A 99 -6.26 2.94 7.99
C HIS A 99 -6.26 1.64 8.81
N ILE A 100 -7.45 1.09 9.04
CA ILE A 100 -7.63 -0.32 9.38
C ILE A 100 -8.29 -0.97 8.17
N CYS A 101 -7.67 -2.03 7.65
CA CYS A 101 -8.12 -2.69 6.43
C CYS A 101 -8.45 -4.17 6.70
N THR A 102 -9.41 -4.68 5.95
CA THR A 102 -9.83 -6.09 5.94
C THR A 102 -9.93 -6.59 4.50
N ILE A 103 -9.72 -7.89 4.32
CA ILE A 103 -9.95 -8.59 3.06
C ILE A 103 -10.96 -9.71 3.33
N ASN A 104 -12.08 -9.68 2.63
CA ASN A 104 -13.12 -10.71 2.66
C ASN A 104 -13.20 -11.37 1.29
N GLY A 105 -12.65 -12.57 1.15
CA GLY A 105 -12.43 -13.20 -0.15
C GLY A 105 -11.42 -12.38 -0.96
N ASP A 106 -11.88 -11.77 -2.05
CA ASP A 106 -11.06 -10.93 -2.94
C ASP A 106 -11.49 -9.44 -2.91
N VAL A 107 -12.26 -9.06 -1.87
CA VAL A 107 -12.77 -7.69 -1.68
C VAL A 107 -12.10 -7.03 -0.49
N GLY A 108 -11.43 -5.91 -0.73
CA GLY A 108 -10.80 -5.09 0.31
C GLY A 108 -11.74 -4.00 0.83
N THR A 109 -11.69 -3.73 2.13
CA THR A 109 -12.35 -2.57 2.75
C THR A 109 -11.44 -1.96 3.80
N CYS A 110 -11.25 -0.64 3.71
CA CYS A 110 -10.45 0.15 4.64
C CYS A 110 -11.31 1.23 5.29
N THR A 111 -10.98 1.58 6.53
CA THR A 111 -11.58 2.72 7.23
C THR A 111 -10.47 3.60 7.80
N GLN A 112 -10.57 4.92 7.60
CA GLN A 112 -9.61 5.86 8.16
C GLN A 112 -9.65 5.84 9.68
N VAL A 113 -8.48 5.78 10.31
CA VAL A 113 -8.34 5.84 11.77
C VAL A 113 -8.38 7.28 12.23
N LEU A 114 -9.20 7.55 13.24
CA LEU A 114 -9.31 8.88 13.84
C LEU A 114 -8.08 9.18 14.71
N ASN A 115 -7.60 10.42 14.64
CA ASN A 115 -6.60 11.00 15.53
C ASN A 115 -5.21 10.31 15.59
N LYS A 116 -4.89 9.39 14.66
CA LYS A 116 -3.59 8.69 14.62
C LYS A 116 -2.61 9.19 13.56
N GLY A 117 -3.10 9.49 12.36
CA GLY A 117 -2.26 9.92 11.25
C GLY A 117 -3.06 10.61 10.15
N CYS A 118 -2.34 11.22 9.22
CA CYS A 118 -2.89 11.93 8.08
C CYS A 118 -2.53 11.17 6.81
N PHE A 119 -3.53 10.91 5.98
CA PHE A 119 -3.36 10.31 4.67
C PHE A 119 -3.34 11.42 3.60
N ILE A 120 -2.14 11.94 3.32
CA ILE A 120 -1.93 13.11 2.46
C ILE A 120 -1.26 12.65 1.17
N ASN A 121 -1.92 12.90 0.03
CA ASN A 121 -1.41 12.53 -1.29
C ASN A 121 -0.96 11.06 -1.37
N THR A 122 -1.84 10.14 -0.96
CA THR A 122 -1.62 8.68 -0.89
C THR A 122 -0.51 8.18 0.05
N VAL A 123 0.09 9.08 0.83
CA VAL A 123 1.10 8.75 1.84
C VAL A 123 0.49 8.88 3.23
N CYS A 124 0.74 7.90 4.08
CA CYS A 124 0.39 7.99 5.50
C CYS A 124 1.52 8.67 6.27
N TYR A 125 1.19 9.78 6.93
CA TYR A 125 2.07 10.46 7.87
C TYR A 125 1.53 10.27 9.29
N GLU A 126 2.42 9.90 10.21
CA GLU A 126 2.05 9.82 11.62
C GLU A 126 1.74 11.22 12.18
N LYS A 127 0.92 11.27 13.23
CA LYS A 127 0.60 12.51 13.94
C LYS A 127 1.87 13.29 14.29
N ALA A 128 1.81 14.61 14.10
CA ALA A 128 2.88 15.57 14.32
C ALA A 128 4.11 15.46 13.39
N THR A 129 4.08 14.58 12.38
CA THR A 129 5.08 14.61 11.31
C THR A 129 5.08 15.98 10.64
N LYS A 130 6.25 16.60 10.46
CA LYS A 130 6.41 17.87 9.75
C LYS A 130 6.21 17.65 8.26
N ASN A 131 5.61 18.63 7.58
CA ASN A 131 5.55 18.63 6.12
C ASN A 131 6.98 18.79 5.57
N PRO A 132 7.50 17.84 4.77
CA PRO A 132 8.83 17.95 4.16
C PRO A 132 9.02 19.20 3.27
N SER A 133 7.92 19.75 2.75
CA SER A 133 7.93 20.95 1.89
C SER A 133 7.72 22.26 2.65
N ASP A 134 7.25 22.22 3.91
CA ASP A 134 6.98 23.40 4.74
C ASP A 134 7.02 23.03 6.23
N GLU A 135 8.14 23.31 6.90
CA GLU A 135 8.30 22.98 8.32
C GLU A 135 7.31 23.68 9.26
N CYS A 136 6.62 24.74 8.81
CA CYS A 136 5.57 25.39 9.59
C CYS A 136 4.27 24.58 9.61
N GLN A 137 4.19 23.49 8.84
CA GLN A 137 3.03 22.61 8.79
C GLN A 137 3.33 21.24 9.37
N VAL A 138 2.30 20.62 9.95
CA VAL A 138 2.34 19.30 10.56
C VAL A 138 1.12 18.47 10.18
N CYS A 139 1.24 17.15 10.29
CA CYS A 139 0.09 16.26 10.31
C CYS A 139 -0.66 16.43 11.64
N ASP A 140 -1.83 17.07 11.60
CA ASP A 140 -2.76 17.19 12.74
C ASP A 140 -4.08 16.48 12.41
N PRO A 141 -4.18 15.16 12.66
CA PRO A 141 -5.33 14.35 12.27
C PRO A 141 -6.61 14.68 13.02
N ALA A 142 -6.52 15.49 14.10
CA ALA A 142 -7.70 16.03 14.79
C ALA A 142 -8.32 17.22 14.05
N LYS A 143 -7.52 17.95 13.25
CA LYS A 143 -7.98 19.09 12.44
C LYS A 143 -8.24 18.70 10.99
N ASN A 144 -7.32 17.97 10.37
CA ASN A 144 -7.47 17.50 9.01
C ASN A 144 -6.66 16.22 8.78
N ARG A 145 -7.30 15.17 8.28
CA ARG A 145 -6.67 13.88 8.02
C ARG A 145 -6.14 13.77 6.60
N ASP A 146 -6.56 14.62 5.68
CA ASP A 146 -6.20 14.53 4.26
C ASP A 146 -5.30 15.67 3.81
N LYS A 147 -5.00 16.63 4.70
CA LYS A 147 -4.15 17.79 4.42
C LYS A 147 -3.24 18.15 5.60
N TRP A 148 -2.11 18.75 5.26
CA TRP A 148 -1.24 19.40 6.23
C TRP A 148 -1.97 20.53 6.97
N THR A 149 -1.63 20.70 8.24
CA THR A 149 -2.20 21.75 9.07
C THR A 149 -1.09 22.67 9.56
N GLN A 150 -1.35 23.99 9.60
CA GLN A 150 -0.42 24.95 10.20
C GLN A 150 -0.13 24.54 11.64
N SER A 151 1.16 24.36 11.94
CA SER A 151 1.61 24.20 13.31
C SER A 151 1.20 25.47 14.05
N GLN A 152 0.62 25.30 15.24
CA GLN A 152 0.52 26.42 16.16
C GLN A 152 1.96 26.66 16.60
N GLY A 153 2.70 27.45 15.83
CA GLY A 153 3.94 28.03 16.31
C GLY A 153 3.60 28.64 17.66
N THR A 154 4.37 28.34 18.69
CA THR A 154 4.45 29.24 19.85
C THR A 154 4.70 30.62 19.25
N LEU A 155 3.64 31.41 19.14
CA LEU A 155 3.74 32.84 19.03
C LEU A 155 4.46 33.23 20.32
N ASN A 156 5.79 33.32 20.26
CA ASN A 156 6.51 34.24 21.10
C ASN A 156 6.10 35.64 20.63
N GLN A 157 4.86 36.01 20.91
CA GLN A 157 4.48 37.40 21.09
C GLN A 157 5.14 37.84 22.39
N ASN A 158 6.44 38.16 22.31
CA ASN A 158 7.14 38.96 23.30
C ASN A 158 8.55 39.28 22.78
N THR A 159 8.67 40.39 22.07
CA THR A 159 9.65 41.41 22.45
C THR A 159 9.09 42.77 22.04
N ARG A 160 8.96 43.63 23.06
CA ARG A 160 8.66 45.06 22.99
C ARG A 160 9.62 45.81 22.08
#